data_AF-A0A9P4U9G5-F1
#
_entry.id   AF-A0A9P4U9G5-F1
#
_cell.length_a   1.000
_cell.length_b   1.000
_cell.length_c   1.000
_cell.angle_alpha   90.00
_cell.angle_beta   90.00
_cell.angle_gamma   90.00
#
_symmetry.space_group_name_H-M   'P 1'
#
loop_
_entity.id
_entity.type
_entity.pdbx_description
1 polymer ?
#
loop_
_entity_poly.entity_id
_entity_poly.type
_entity_poly.pdbx_seq_one_letter_code
_entity_poly.pdbx_strand_id
1 'polypeptide(L)'
;MATSLGVIALVSGGKDSFFSILHCLANGHRLVALANLHPPSGGDEDINSFMYQTVGSSLISLYVQALDVPLYRQEIRGSAVIHDRDYHEEKDDETEDLVPLLKHIMQNHPEANAVSTGAILSTYQRTRVESVALRLGLTPLSFLWQYPFLPPYVQSSLLSDMHAVGQHSKIIKVASGGLDESFLGEDVADPRTVGRMKKALGRFSENGDGALVGEGGEFETLVVDGPSLLWKRRLEIQGEGEVIRQEGGTATWKAAAKDLRKPPTFDDEFVHILNSQLETPTATMLPATQSRPITLPTNRHSQHNQTLIFSNLTGAPRPSPTHADPSPHSIKLQLTNIFLRLTTLLASYQTTATHITHCTLLLRDMKDFTSTNALYAHFFASTNPPSRVTVAVGATLPDGLDVMLTAIAHPATAPAHRTGLHVQSHSYWAPANIGPYSQAVCVPLAGGGGREVHIAGQIPLDPPSMTLHTQGGFKGAAVLALQHLFRIARTQAV
;
A
#
# COMPACT_ATOMS: atom_id res chain seq x y z
N MET A 1 0.54 15.08 -16.45
CA MET A 1 -0.30 13.88 -16.69
C MET A 1 0.47 12.69 -16.13
N ALA A 2 -0.18 11.79 -15.40
CA ALA A 2 0.48 10.58 -14.91
C ALA A 2 0.96 9.74 -16.10
N THR A 3 2.14 9.14 -15.98
CA THR A 3 2.69 8.27 -17.03
C THR A 3 1.87 6.98 -17.11
N SER A 4 1.42 6.62 -18.32
CA SER A 4 0.78 5.33 -18.55
C SER A 4 1.76 4.19 -18.23
N LEU A 5 1.35 3.24 -17.40
CA LEU A 5 2.14 2.07 -17.02
C LEU A 5 1.76 0.85 -17.87
N GLY A 6 2.73 -0.02 -18.14
CA GLY A 6 2.53 -1.35 -18.73
C GLY A 6 2.35 -2.37 -17.60
N VAL A 7 1.11 -2.79 -17.39
CA VAL A 7 0.68 -3.56 -16.22
C VAL A 7 0.68 -5.05 -16.49
N ILE A 8 1.34 -5.80 -15.62
CA ILE A 8 1.16 -7.25 -15.45
C ILE A 8 0.07 -7.46 -14.40
N ALA A 9 -1.04 -8.11 -14.75
CA ALA A 9 -2.12 -8.36 -13.79
C ALA A 9 -1.98 -9.74 -13.17
N LEU A 10 -1.85 -9.80 -11.84
CA LEU A 10 -1.96 -11.06 -11.11
C LEU A 10 -3.43 -11.49 -11.11
N VAL A 11 -3.72 -12.65 -11.71
CA VAL A 11 -5.08 -13.16 -11.85
C VAL A 11 -5.25 -14.51 -11.17
N SER A 12 -6.40 -14.64 -10.50
CA SER A 12 -6.82 -15.87 -9.81
C SER A 12 -8.10 -16.47 -10.42
N GLY A 13 -8.73 -15.77 -11.38
CA GLY A 13 -10.08 -16.08 -11.86
C GLY A 13 -11.18 -15.38 -11.04
N GLY A 14 -10.87 -14.98 -9.81
CA GLY A 14 -11.80 -14.30 -8.90
C GLY A 14 -12.12 -12.86 -9.28
N LYS A 15 -13.25 -12.38 -8.77
CA LYS A 15 -13.84 -11.05 -9.01
C LYS A 15 -12.84 -9.90 -8.84
N ASP A 16 -11.95 -9.99 -7.85
CA ASP A 16 -11.12 -8.87 -7.42
C ASP A 16 -9.98 -8.60 -8.39
N SER A 17 -9.37 -9.66 -8.91
CA SER A 17 -8.28 -9.55 -9.87
C SER A 17 -8.74 -8.84 -11.16
N PHE A 18 -9.94 -9.16 -11.67
CA PHE A 18 -10.49 -8.53 -12.87
C PHE A 18 -10.99 -7.11 -12.62
N PHE A 19 -11.60 -6.86 -11.45
CA PHE A 19 -12.02 -5.52 -11.10
C PHE A 19 -10.82 -4.57 -10.89
N SER A 20 -9.73 -5.08 -10.33
CA SER A 20 -8.46 -4.35 -10.20
C SER A 20 -7.87 -3.97 -11.58
N ILE A 21 -7.96 -4.86 -12.58
CA ILE A 21 -7.59 -4.54 -13.98
C ILE A 21 -8.42 -3.37 -14.51
N LEU A 22 -9.75 -3.36 -14.29
CA LEU A 22 -10.60 -2.27 -14.75
C LEU A 22 -10.17 -0.92 -14.15
N HIS A 23 -9.76 -0.90 -12.88
CA HIS A 23 -9.21 0.32 -12.27
C HIS A 23 -7.83 0.69 -12.83
N CYS A 24 -6.97 -0.27 -13.18
CA CYS A 24 -5.72 0.04 -13.90
C CYS A 24 -6.02 0.76 -15.23
N LEU A 25 -6.94 0.20 -16.02
CA LEU A 25 -7.33 0.79 -17.31
C LEU A 25 -7.96 2.18 -17.12
N ALA A 26 -8.84 2.33 -16.12
CA ALA A 26 -9.48 3.62 -15.85
C ALA A 26 -8.50 4.69 -15.38
N ASN A 27 -7.40 4.33 -14.71
CA ASN A 27 -6.30 5.24 -14.39
C ASN A 27 -5.32 5.48 -15.55
N GLY A 28 -5.68 5.05 -16.76
CA GLY A 28 -4.92 5.32 -17.97
C GLY A 28 -3.69 4.44 -18.13
N HIS A 29 -3.65 3.28 -17.45
CA HIS A 29 -2.62 2.27 -17.65
C HIS A 29 -3.05 1.25 -18.72
N ARG A 30 -2.10 0.48 -19.24
CA ARG A 30 -2.33 -0.54 -20.26
C ARG A 30 -2.06 -1.92 -19.69
N LEU A 31 -3.00 -2.84 -19.85
CA LEU A 31 -2.77 -4.25 -19.56
C LEU A 31 -1.83 -4.87 -20.61
N VAL A 32 -0.76 -5.51 -20.16
CA VAL A 32 0.27 -6.11 -21.01
C VAL A 32 0.19 -7.62 -20.99
N ALA A 33 0.08 -8.21 -19.80
CA ALA A 33 0.05 -9.65 -19.61
C ALA A 33 -0.77 -10.04 -18.37
N LEU A 34 -1.29 -11.26 -18.37
CA LEU A 34 -1.85 -11.92 -17.20
C LEU A 34 -0.77 -12.83 -16.60
N ALA A 35 -0.69 -12.85 -15.27
CA ALA A 35 0.21 -13.69 -14.51
C ALA A 35 -0.58 -14.51 -13.49
N ASN A 36 -0.33 -15.81 -13.44
CA ASN A 36 -1.01 -16.71 -12.50
C ASN A 36 -0.01 -17.71 -11.93
N LEU A 37 0.02 -17.81 -10.60
CA LEU A 37 0.63 -18.94 -9.91
C LEU A 37 -0.41 -20.04 -9.73
N HIS A 38 0.01 -21.29 -9.90
CA HIS A 38 -0.88 -22.45 -9.83
C HIS A 38 -0.24 -23.60 -9.06
N PRO A 39 -1.06 -24.48 -8.45
CA PRO A 39 -0.55 -25.67 -7.77
C PRO A 39 0.18 -26.62 -8.75
N PRO A 40 1.09 -27.47 -8.24
CA PRO A 40 1.72 -28.56 -8.97
C PRO A 40 0.76 -29.46 -9.73
N SER A 41 1.17 -29.88 -10.93
CA SER A 41 0.37 -30.80 -11.75
C SER A 41 0.31 -32.18 -11.10
N GLY A 42 -0.88 -32.61 -10.67
CA GLY A 42 -1.12 -33.91 -10.03
C GLY A 42 -1.08 -33.92 -8.49
N GLY A 43 -0.96 -32.75 -7.85
CA GLY A 43 -1.22 -32.59 -6.41
C GLY A 43 -2.69 -32.27 -6.12
N ASP A 44 -3.08 -32.29 -4.84
CA ASP A 44 -4.39 -31.78 -4.41
C ASP A 44 -4.57 -30.34 -4.88
N GLU A 45 -5.72 -30.04 -5.50
CA GLU A 45 -6.10 -28.66 -5.83
C GLU A 45 -6.28 -27.81 -4.55
N ASP A 46 -6.32 -28.41 -3.36
CA ASP A 46 -6.46 -27.74 -2.07
C ASP A 46 -5.13 -27.60 -1.34
N ILE A 47 -4.13 -26.99 -1.99
CA ILE A 47 -2.97 -26.49 -1.25
C ILE A 47 -3.47 -25.37 -0.34
N ASN A 48 -3.19 -25.47 0.96
CA ASN A 48 -3.45 -24.42 1.95
C ASN A 48 -2.58 -23.17 1.71
N SER A 49 -2.76 -22.51 0.55
CA SER A 49 -2.13 -21.24 0.22
C SER A 49 -2.98 -20.11 0.77
N PHE A 50 -2.37 -19.23 1.56
CA PHE A 50 -3.01 -17.99 2.03
C PHE A 50 -2.99 -16.90 0.94
N MET A 51 -2.20 -17.10 -0.12
CA MET A 51 -1.92 -16.11 -1.14
C MET A 51 -2.71 -16.35 -2.44
N TYR A 52 -2.94 -17.60 -2.84
CA TYR A 52 -3.46 -17.92 -4.16
C TYR A 52 -4.74 -18.75 -4.14
N GLN A 53 -5.72 -18.33 -4.94
CA GLN A 53 -6.90 -19.13 -5.24
C GLN A 53 -6.50 -20.35 -6.05
N THR A 54 -6.86 -21.54 -5.57
CA THR A 54 -6.56 -22.79 -6.25
C THR A 54 -7.78 -23.34 -7.01
N VAL A 55 -9.00 -23.07 -6.53
CA VAL A 55 -10.24 -23.53 -7.16
C VAL A 55 -10.50 -22.78 -8.45
N GLY A 56 -10.76 -23.52 -9.53
CA GLY A 56 -10.97 -22.98 -10.87
C GLY A 56 -9.67 -22.61 -11.61
N SER A 57 -8.50 -22.99 -11.07
CA SER A 57 -7.19 -22.70 -11.68
C SER A 57 -7.02 -23.33 -13.08
N SER A 58 -7.73 -24.41 -13.40
CA SER A 58 -7.78 -25.01 -14.73
C SER A 58 -8.41 -24.08 -15.78
N LEU A 59 -9.38 -23.27 -15.36
CA LEU A 59 -10.13 -22.35 -16.23
C LEU A 59 -9.37 -21.07 -16.57
N ILE A 60 -8.27 -20.78 -15.87
CA ILE A 60 -7.48 -19.55 -16.08
C ILE A 60 -6.97 -19.44 -17.52
N SER A 61 -6.63 -20.58 -18.13
CA SER A 61 -6.18 -20.65 -19.54
C SER A 61 -7.21 -20.10 -20.55
N LEU A 62 -8.50 -20.09 -20.18
CA LEU A 62 -9.57 -19.58 -21.04
C LEU A 62 -9.52 -18.06 -21.19
N TYR A 63 -8.99 -17.35 -20.20
CA TYR A 63 -8.92 -15.89 -20.21
C TYR A 63 -8.04 -15.31 -21.31
N VAL A 64 -7.09 -16.09 -21.86
CA VAL A 64 -6.29 -15.68 -23.02
C VAL A 64 -7.20 -15.29 -24.18
N GLN A 65 -8.19 -16.12 -24.49
CA GLN A 65 -9.12 -15.84 -25.59
C GLN A 65 -10.25 -14.92 -25.19
N ALA A 66 -10.66 -14.92 -23.92
CA ALA A 66 -11.72 -14.05 -23.42
C ALA A 66 -11.29 -12.57 -23.44
N LEU A 67 -10.03 -12.30 -23.10
CA LEU A 67 -9.49 -10.95 -22.96
C LEU A 67 -8.61 -10.51 -24.13
N ASP A 68 -8.11 -11.45 -24.94
CA ASP A 68 -7.10 -11.20 -25.98
C ASP A 68 -5.80 -10.63 -25.37
N VAL A 69 -5.32 -11.27 -24.30
CA VAL A 69 -4.13 -10.88 -23.53
C VAL A 69 -3.28 -12.13 -23.23
N PRO A 70 -1.95 -12.08 -23.40
CA PRO A 70 -1.09 -13.24 -23.12
C PRO A 70 -1.13 -13.61 -21.64
N LEU A 71 -1.17 -14.91 -21.36
CA LEU A 71 -1.14 -15.47 -20.01
C LEU A 71 0.17 -16.21 -19.78
N TYR A 72 0.81 -15.91 -18.66
CA TYR A 72 1.98 -16.60 -18.17
C TYR A 72 1.64 -17.28 -16.85
N ARG A 73 2.06 -18.55 -16.74
CA ARG A 73 1.78 -19.39 -15.59
C ARG A 73 3.06 -19.96 -15.04
N GLN A 74 3.13 -20.04 -13.72
CA GLN A 74 4.25 -20.63 -13.01
C GLN A 74 3.71 -21.50 -11.87
N GLU A 75 4.32 -22.66 -11.70
CA GLU A 75 3.97 -23.60 -10.64
C GLU A 75 4.50 -23.09 -9.29
N ILE A 76 3.69 -23.22 -8.24
CA ILE A 76 4.08 -22.95 -6.86
C ILE A 76 4.93 -24.14 -6.37
N ARG A 77 6.18 -23.85 -6.03
CA ARG A 77 7.16 -24.82 -5.51
C ARG A 77 7.48 -24.58 -4.06
N GLY A 78 7.40 -23.32 -3.62
CA GLY A 78 7.53 -22.94 -2.23
C GLY A 78 6.34 -23.38 -1.38
N SER A 79 6.46 -23.14 -0.07
CA SER A 79 5.40 -23.32 0.90
C SER A 79 5.10 -21.99 1.60
N ALA A 80 3.97 -21.85 2.29
CA ALA A 80 3.75 -20.66 3.11
C ALA A 80 4.67 -20.72 4.34
N VAL A 81 5.83 -20.06 4.28
CA VAL A 81 6.85 -20.07 5.36
C VAL A 81 6.69 -18.84 6.25
N ILE A 82 6.53 -17.66 5.64
CA ILE A 82 6.28 -16.42 6.36
C ILE A 82 4.77 -16.26 6.54
N HIS A 83 4.32 -16.26 7.79
CA HIS A 83 2.92 -16.03 8.15
C HIS A 83 2.65 -14.59 8.64
N ASP A 84 3.71 -13.81 8.83
CA ASP A 84 3.60 -12.43 9.30
C ASP A 84 2.97 -11.50 8.25
N ARG A 85 2.40 -10.38 8.75
CA ARG A 85 1.82 -9.31 7.92
C ARG A 85 2.86 -8.65 7.02
N ASP A 86 4.07 -8.50 7.53
CA ASP A 86 5.20 -7.91 6.82
C ASP A 86 6.04 -9.00 6.21
N TYR A 87 6.50 -8.78 4.98
CA TYR A 87 7.24 -9.78 4.23
C TYR A 87 8.72 -9.40 4.11
N HIS A 88 9.58 -10.39 4.24
CA HIS A 88 10.99 -10.33 3.91
C HIS A 88 11.31 -11.51 3.00
N GLU A 89 12.34 -11.37 2.17
CA GLU A 89 12.76 -12.44 1.25
C GLU A 89 13.11 -13.71 2.03
N GLU A 90 12.39 -14.78 1.74
CA GLU A 90 12.61 -16.12 2.27
C GLU A 90 12.52 -17.12 1.12
N LYS A 91 13.60 -17.85 0.86
CA LYS A 91 13.81 -18.57 -0.40
C LYS A 91 12.80 -19.69 -0.64
N ASP A 92 12.32 -20.30 0.45
CA ASP A 92 11.41 -21.44 0.42
C ASP A 92 9.95 -21.01 0.50
N ASP A 93 9.67 -19.69 0.53
CA ASP A 93 8.32 -19.14 0.59
C ASP A 93 7.64 -19.11 -0.78
N GLU A 94 6.34 -19.46 -0.83
CA GLU A 94 5.52 -19.46 -2.06
C GLU A 94 5.50 -18.10 -2.79
N THR A 95 5.78 -17.00 -2.09
CA THR A 95 5.88 -15.66 -2.67
C THR A 95 7.03 -15.57 -3.67
N GLU A 96 8.14 -16.28 -3.44
CA GLU A 96 9.33 -16.18 -4.29
C GLU A 96 9.14 -16.82 -5.66
N ASP A 97 8.14 -17.69 -5.85
CA ASP A 97 7.76 -18.22 -7.16
C ASP A 97 7.21 -17.14 -8.10
N LEU A 98 6.78 -16.00 -7.56
CA LEU A 98 6.36 -14.83 -8.34
C LEU A 98 7.56 -14.17 -9.07
N VAL A 99 8.77 -14.29 -8.53
CA VAL A 99 10.00 -13.70 -9.10
C VAL A 99 10.34 -14.28 -10.49
N PRO A 100 10.50 -15.61 -10.68
CA PRO A 100 10.78 -16.17 -12.01
C PRO A 100 9.64 -15.90 -13.00
N LEU A 101 8.38 -15.95 -12.55
CA LEU A 101 7.22 -15.63 -13.37
C LEU A 101 7.29 -14.20 -13.94
N LEU A 102 7.45 -13.21 -13.07
CA LEU A 102 7.49 -11.81 -13.48
C LEU A 102 8.73 -11.49 -14.32
N LYS A 103 9.90 -12.08 -14.00
CA LYS A 103 11.10 -11.95 -14.85
C LYS A 103 10.86 -12.48 -16.25
N HIS A 104 10.20 -13.63 -16.38
CA HIS A 104 9.88 -14.20 -17.69
C HIS A 104 8.93 -13.30 -18.48
N ILE A 105 7.93 -12.71 -17.84
CA ILE A 105 7.02 -11.75 -18.48
C ILE A 105 7.78 -10.50 -18.93
N MET A 106 8.60 -9.91 -18.07
CA MET A 106 9.39 -8.70 -18.38
C MET A 106 10.36 -8.91 -19.55
N GLN A 107 10.90 -10.13 -19.70
CA GLN A 107 11.75 -10.49 -20.84
C GLN A 107 10.97 -10.51 -22.17
N ASN A 108 9.73 -11.00 -22.16
CA ASN A 108 8.87 -11.06 -23.34
C ASN A 108 8.13 -9.74 -23.61
N HIS A 109 7.96 -8.90 -22.59
CA HIS A 109 7.27 -7.63 -22.63
C HIS A 109 8.11 -6.52 -21.99
N PRO A 110 9.12 -5.97 -22.71
CA PRO A 110 10.01 -4.94 -22.18
C PRO A 110 9.30 -3.64 -21.76
N GLU A 111 8.07 -3.41 -22.21
CA GLU A 111 7.24 -2.29 -21.76
C GLU A 111 6.69 -2.44 -20.32
N ALA A 112 6.77 -3.63 -19.74
CA ALA A 112 6.13 -3.95 -18.48
C ALA A 112 6.92 -3.29 -17.33
N ASN A 113 6.24 -2.42 -16.60
CA ASN A 113 6.83 -1.62 -15.53
C ASN A 113 5.95 -1.52 -14.28
N ALA A 114 4.84 -2.26 -14.25
CA ALA A 114 3.94 -2.32 -13.11
C ALA A 114 3.32 -3.71 -12.93
N VAL A 115 2.93 -4.03 -11.69
CA VAL A 115 2.18 -5.26 -11.36
C VAL A 115 0.94 -4.90 -10.55
N SER A 116 -0.20 -5.48 -10.89
CA SER A 116 -1.48 -5.24 -10.23
C SER A 116 -1.92 -6.43 -9.40
N THR A 117 -2.42 -6.17 -8.18
CA THR A 117 -3.04 -7.17 -7.30
C THR A 117 -4.52 -6.84 -7.05
N GLY A 118 -5.31 -7.87 -6.73
CA GLY A 118 -6.72 -7.77 -6.37
C GLY A 118 -6.99 -7.60 -4.87
N ALA A 119 -5.96 -7.57 -4.00
CA ALA A 119 -6.17 -7.53 -2.55
C ALA A 119 -7.02 -6.32 -2.11
N ILE A 120 -8.11 -6.56 -1.37
CA ILE A 120 -9.00 -5.49 -0.86
C ILE A 120 -8.59 -5.09 0.55
N LEU A 121 -8.54 -6.00 1.51
CA LEU A 121 -8.20 -5.70 2.91
C LEU A 121 -6.97 -6.47 3.39
N SER A 122 -6.63 -7.59 2.76
CA SER A 122 -5.47 -8.40 3.09
C SER A 122 -4.14 -7.64 2.98
N THR A 123 -3.58 -7.28 4.15
CA THR A 123 -2.21 -6.72 4.23
C THR A 123 -1.18 -7.77 3.81
N TYR A 124 -1.41 -9.03 4.19
CA TYR A 124 -0.54 -10.18 3.90
C TYR A 124 -0.27 -10.33 2.39
N GLN A 125 -1.33 -10.28 1.58
CA GLN A 125 -1.23 -10.41 0.13
C GLN A 125 -0.55 -9.20 -0.51
N ARG A 126 -0.92 -8.00 -0.05
CA ARG A 126 -0.38 -6.75 -0.58
C ARG A 126 1.14 -6.63 -0.35
N THR A 127 1.62 -6.87 0.87
CA THR A 127 3.05 -6.68 1.22
C THR A 127 3.96 -7.65 0.46
N ARG A 128 3.51 -8.88 0.19
CA ARG A 128 4.20 -9.87 -0.64
C ARG A 128 4.38 -9.40 -2.08
N VAL A 129 3.28 -8.96 -2.70
CA VAL A 129 3.32 -8.43 -4.07
C VAL A 129 4.18 -7.17 -4.14
N GLU A 130 4.05 -6.26 -3.17
CA GLU A 130 4.90 -5.05 -3.07
C GLU A 130 6.38 -5.39 -2.98
N SER A 131 6.76 -6.35 -2.12
CA SER A 131 8.16 -6.78 -1.97
C SER A 131 8.75 -7.30 -3.27
N VAL A 132 8.05 -8.24 -3.93
CA VAL A 132 8.52 -8.81 -5.21
C VAL A 132 8.60 -7.71 -6.29
N ALA A 133 7.56 -6.89 -6.42
CA ALA A 133 7.50 -5.82 -7.42
C ALA A 133 8.70 -4.88 -7.31
N LEU A 134 8.98 -4.39 -6.09
CA LEU A 134 10.05 -3.43 -5.85
C LEU A 134 11.44 -4.04 -6.11
N ARG A 135 11.68 -5.30 -5.74
CA ARG A 135 12.93 -6.00 -6.05
C ARG A 135 13.17 -6.15 -7.56
N LEU A 136 12.09 -6.19 -8.35
CA LEU A 136 12.14 -6.26 -9.82
C LEU A 136 12.07 -4.88 -10.50
N GLY A 137 11.98 -3.79 -9.73
CA GLY A 137 11.84 -2.44 -10.30
C GLY A 137 10.46 -2.16 -10.93
N LEU A 138 9.45 -2.97 -10.61
CA LEU A 138 8.06 -2.77 -11.02
C LEU A 138 7.33 -1.86 -10.02
N THR A 139 6.41 -1.05 -10.52
CA THR A 139 5.48 -0.27 -9.68
C THR A 139 4.32 -1.16 -9.23
N PRO A 140 4.14 -1.42 -7.91
CA PRO A 140 2.99 -2.19 -7.45
C PRO A 140 1.71 -1.35 -7.46
N LEU A 141 0.61 -1.92 -7.95
CA LEU A 141 -0.71 -1.31 -8.03
C LEU A 141 -1.71 -2.14 -7.21
N SER A 142 -2.35 -1.51 -6.23
CA SER A 142 -3.33 -2.14 -5.33
C SER A 142 -4.55 -1.24 -5.20
N PHE A 143 -5.22 -0.96 -6.32
CA PHE A 143 -6.33 0.00 -6.36
C PHE A 143 -7.51 -0.37 -5.44
N LEU A 144 -7.73 -1.66 -5.19
CA LEU A 144 -8.80 -2.12 -4.31
C LEU A 144 -8.42 -2.10 -2.82
N TRP A 145 -7.16 -1.83 -2.49
CA TRP A 145 -6.71 -1.87 -1.11
C TRP A 145 -7.37 -0.77 -0.27
N GLN A 146 -8.02 -1.17 0.84
CA GLN A 146 -8.86 -0.34 1.72
C GLN A 146 -10.08 0.31 1.03
N TYR A 147 -10.51 -0.21 -0.13
CA TYR A 147 -11.62 0.38 -0.91
C TYR A 147 -12.95 0.49 -0.14
N PRO A 148 -13.38 -0.50 0.68
CA PRO A 148 -14.58 -0.37 1.51
C PRO A 148 -14.57 0.78 2.52
N PHE A 149 -13.37 1.26 2.88
CA PHE A 149 -13.16 2.37 3.81
C PHE A 149 -13.04 3.73 3.10
N LEU A 150 -13.36 3.78 1.81
CA LEU A 150 -13.49 5.00 1.03
C LEU A 150 -14.97 5.34 0.83
N PRO A 151 -15.33 6.62 0.59
CA PRO A 151 -16.69 7.01 0.28
C PRO A 151 -17.31 6.07 -0.77
N PRO A 152 -18.54 5.58 -0.57
CA PRO A 152 -19.52 5.97 0.46
C PRO A 152 -19.42 5.24 1.81
N TYR A 153 -18.31 4.56 2.12
CA TYR A 153 -18.07 3.83 3.38
C TYR A 153 -19.03 2.66 3.62
N VAL A 154 -19.41 1.97 2.54
CA VAL A 154 -20.29 0.80 2.59
C VAL A 154 -19.57 -0.39 1.98
N GLN A 155 -19.40 -1.49 2.70
CA GLN A 155 -18.73 -2.68 2.17
C GLN A 155 -19.37 -3.22 0.88
N SER A 156 -20.71 -3.24 0.83
CA SER A 156 -21.45 -3.69 -0.36
C SER A 156 -21.27 -2.78 -1.58
N SER A 157 -20.70 -1.57 -1.41
CA SER A 157 -20.46 -0.66 -2.54
C SER A 157 -19.50 -1.25 -3.55
N LEU A 158 -18.51 -2.05 -3.13
CA LEU A 158 -17.58 -2.70 -4.05
C LEU A 158 -18.31 -3.68 -4.99
N LEU A 159 -19.17 -4.54 -4.43
CA LEU A 159 -20.00 -5.45 -5.23
C LEU A 159 -21.02 -4.69 -6.09
N SER A 160 -21.56 -3.58 -5.57
CA SER A 160 -22.47 -2.72 -6.34
C SER A 160 -21.75 -2.05 -7.53
N ASP A 161 -20.50 -1.63 -7.34
CA ASP A 161 -19.67 -1.07 -8.41
C ASP A 161 -19.33 -2.14 -9.46
N MET A 162 -19.01 -3.38 -9.03
CA MET A 162 -18.81 -4.52 -9.92
C MET A 162 -20.05 -4.81 -10.77
N HIS A 163 -21.24 -4.80 -10.14
CA HIS A 163 -22.51 -4.95 -10.84
C HIS A 163 -22.76 -3.82 -11.84
N ALA A 164 -22.50 -2.57 -11.42
CA ALA A 164 -22.73 -1.39 -12.24
C ALA A 164 -21.89 -1.37 -13.52
N VAL A 165 -20.66 -1.90 -13.47
CA VAL A 165 -19.81 -2.04 -14.67
C VAL A 165 -20.10 -3.28 -15.50
N GLY A 166 -21.08 -4.09 -15.08
CA GLY A 166 -21.45 -5.33 -15.76
C GLY A 166 -20.39 -6.43 -15.61
N GLN A 167 -19.63 -6.45 -14.52
CA GLN A 167 -18.77 -7.59 -14.20
C GLN A 167 -19.62 -8.72 -13.62
N HIS A 168 -19.62 -9.86 -14.30
CA HIS A 168 -20.38 -11.04 -13.90
C HIS A 168 -19.44 -12.07 -13.26
N SER A 169 -19.62 -12.34 -11.97
CA SER A 169 -18.74 -13.22 -11.21
C SER A 169 -19.54 -14.27 -10.45
N LYS A 170 -19.34 -15.53 -10.79
CA LYS A 170 -20.06 -16.67 -10.24
C LYS A 170 -19.42 -17.16 -8.95
N ILE A 171 -20.22 -17.41 -7.92
CA ILE A 171 -19.74 -18.06 -6.69
C ILE A 171 -19.47 -19.54 -7.02
N ILE A 172 -18.25 -20.01 -6.79
CA ILE A 172 -17.82 -21.38 -7.12
C ILE A 172 -17.44 -22.21 -5.90
N LYS A 173 -17.25 -21.57 -4.74
CA LYS A 173 -16.97 -22.20 -3.46
C LYS A 173 -17.58 -21.35 -2.36
N VAL A 174 -18.06 -21.99 -1.31
CA VAL A 174 -18.45 -21.35 -0.04
C VAL A 174 -17.73 -22.07 1.10
N ALA A 175 -17.20 -21.31 2.05
CA ALA A 175 -16.42 -21.85 3.18
C ALA A 175 -16.70 -21.10 4.49
N SER A 176 -17.94 -20.63 4.66
CA SER A 176 -18.39 -19.93 5.88
C SER A 176 -19.63 -20.59 6.46
N GLY A 177 -19.73 -20.64 7.79
CA GLY A 177 -20.94 -21.13 8.47
C GLY A 177 -22.22 -20.35 8.15
N GLY A 178 -22.09 -19.15 7.56
CA GLY A 178 -23.21 -18.34 7.10
C GLY A 178 -23.66 -18.58 5.66
N LEU A 179 -22.86 -19.23 4.81
CA LEU A 179 -23.17 -19.42 3.37
C LEU A 179 -23.29 -20.92 3.06
N ASP A 180 -24.39 -21.32 2.45
CA ASP A 180 -24.64 -22.70 2.06
C ASP A 180 -24.51 -22.89 0.53
N GLU A 181 -24.67 -24.14 0.07
CA GLU A 181 -24.54 -24.52 -1.35
C GLU A 181 -25.55 -23.80 -2.26
N SER A 182 -26.62 -23.22 -1.71
CA SER A 182 -27.64 -22.49 -2.50
C SER A 182 -27.13 -21.19 -3.11
N PHE A 183 -25.92 -20.75 -2.75
CA PHE A 183 -25.24 -19.60 -3.36
C PHE A 183 -24.38 -19.97 -4.56
N LEU A 184 -24.04 -21.26 -4.76
CA LEU A 184 -23.17 -21.69 -5.84
C LEU A 184 -23.82 -21.42 -7.21
N GLY A 185 -23.05 -20.84 -8.14
CA GLY A 185 -23.52 -20.45 -9.47
C GLY A 185 -24.31 -19.14 -9.53
N GLU A 186 -24.61 -18.51 -8.39
CA GLU A 186 -25.17 -17.16 -8.36
C GLU A 186 -24.12 -16.12 -8.74
N ASP A 187 -24.57 -15.01 -9.32
CA ASP A 187 -23.70 -13.86 -9.52
C ASP A 187 -23.52 -13.12 -8.19
N VAL A 188 -22.30 -13.09 -7.69
CA VAL A 188 -21.94 -12.51 -6.38
C VAL A 188 -22.33 -11.03 -6.26
N ALA A 189 -22.34 -10.32 -7.39
CA ALA A 189 -22.63 -8.89 -7.44
C ALA A 189 -24.12 -8.60 -7.68
N ASP A 190 -24.96 -9.60 -7.95
CA ASP A 190 -26.40 -9.39 -8.13
C ASP A 190 -27.02 -8.82 -6.83
N PRO A 191 -27.84 -7.73 -6.91
CA PRO A 191 -28.42 -7.12 -5.73
C PRO A 191 -29.22 -8.06 -4.83
N ARG A 192 -29.85 -9.11 -5.41
CA ARG A 192 -30.59 -10.12 -4.63
C ARG A 192 -29.63 -11.03 -3.89
N THR A 193 -28.56 -11.48 -4.54
CA THR A 193 -27.52 -12.32 -3.95
C THR A 193 -26.78 -11.55 -2.84
N VAL A 194 -26.38 -10.30 -3.08
CA VAL A 194 -25.79 -9.41 -2.06
C VAL A 194 -26.73 -9.23 -0.86
N GLY A 195 -28.02 -9.02 -1.11
CA GLY A 195 -29.03 -8.91 -0.05
C GLY A 195 -29.17 -10.18 0.80
N ARG A 196 -29.05 -11.36 0.19
CA ARG A 196 -29.02 -12.65 0.89
C ARG A 196 -27.74 -12.84 1.69
N MET A 197 -26.56 -12.60 1.08
CA MET A 197 -25.26 -12.72 1.75
C MET A 197 -25.18 -11.80 2.97
N LYS A 198 -25.65 -10.55 2.85
CA LYS A 198 -25.67 -9.59 3.98
C LYS A 198 -26.47 -10.11 5.17
N LYS A 199 -27.61 -10.77 4.93
CA LYS A 199 -28.42 -11.39 6.00
C LYS A 199 -27.76 -12.62 6.61
N ALA A 200 -27.08 -13.41 5.78
CA ALA A 200 -26.50 -14.68 6.17
C ALA A 200 -25.20 -14.48 6.96
N LEU A 201 -24.31 -13.61 6.46
CA LEU A 201 -23.03 -13.26 7.08
C LEU A 201 -23.19 -12.29 8.26
N GLY A 202 -24.17 -11.38 8.23
CA GLY A 202 -24.41 -10.42 9.31
C GLY A 202 -24.76 -11.05 10.67
N ARG A 203 -25.00 -12.37 10.72
CA ARG A 203 -25.19 -13.14 11.96
C ARG A 203 -23.88 -13.56 12.63
N PHE A 204 -22.77 -13.55 11.87
CA PHE A 204 -21.49 -14.13 12.26
C PHE A 204 -20.30 -13.16 12.11
N SER A 205 -20.51 -12.03 11.45
CA SER A 205 -19.49 -11.04 11.10
C SER A 205 -19.63 -9.79 11.99
N GLU A 206 -18.49 -9.26 12.43
CA GLU A 206 -18.43 -7.93 13.06
C GLU A 206 -18.36 -6.87 11.95
N ASN A 207 -19.02 -5.72 12.16
CA ASN A 207 -19.03 -4.63 11.18
C ASN A 207 -17.60 -4.22 10.80
N GLY A 208 -17.13 -4.56 9.61
CA GLY A 208 -15.84 -4.09 9.10
C GLY A 208 -14.83 -5.17 8.70
N ASP A 209 -15.09 -6.45 9.00
CA ASP A 209 -14.13 -7.56 8.76
C ASP A 209 -13.89 -7.90 7.27
N GLY A 210 -14.83 -7.52 6.38
CA GLY A 210 -14.73 -7.76 4.94
C GLY A 210 -15.40 -9.06 4.48
N ALA A 211 -16.14 -9.75 5.35
CA ALA A 211 -16.77 -11.02 5.02
C ALA A 211 -17.73 -10.92 3.82
N LEU A 212 -18.46 -9.80 3.69
CA LEU A 212 -19.38 -9.57 2.58
C LEU A 212 -18.67 -9.51 1.22
N VAL A 213 -17.39 -9.13 1.20
CA VAL A 213 -16.58 -9.09 -0.02
C VAL A 213 -15.66 -10.30 -0.16
N GLY A 214 -15.77 -11.31 0.73
CA GLY A 214 -15.06 -12.58 0.64
C GLY A 214 -13.59 -12.53 1.11
N GLU A 215 -13.20 -11.53 1.88
CA GLU A 215 -11.80 -11.36 2.33
C GLU A 215 -11.33 -12.43 3.31
N GLY A 216 -12.23 -13.01 4.11
CA GLY A 216 -11.91 -14.10 5.05
C GLY A 216 -11.95 -15.49 4.40
N GLY A 217 -12.08 -15.56 3.08
CA GLY A 217 -12.24 -16.81 2.34
C GLY A 217 -13.65 -17.38 2.44
N GLU A 218 -14.66 -16.56 2.79
CA GLU A 218 -16.04 -17.00 2.95
C GLU A 218 -16.62 -17.62 1.69
N PHE A 219 -16.16 -17.16 0.54
CA PHE A 219 -16.50 -17.70 -0.77
C PHE A 219 -15.40 -17.40 -1.79
N GLU A 220 -15.32 -18.21 -2.84
CA GLU A 220 -14.47 -17.95 -4.01
C GLU A 220 -15.34 -17.72 -5.25
N THR A 221 -14.81 -16.97 -6.21
CA THR A 221 -15.56 -16.58 -7.42
C THR A 221 -14.81 -16.90 -8.69
N LEU A 222 -15.55 -16.96 -9.80
CA LEU A 222 -15.04 -17.05 -11.15
C LEU A 222 -15.71 -15.98 -12.03
N VAL A 223 -14.92 -15.11 -12.63
CA VAL A 223 -15.45 -14.10 -13.55
C VAL A 223 -15.74 -14.76 -14.89
N VAL A 224 -16.98 -14.63 -15.37
CA VAL A 224 -17.45 -15.26 -16.62
C VAL A 224 -17.69 -14.24 -17.74
N ASP A 225 -17.99 -13.00 -17.39
CA ASP A 225 -18.19 -11.93 -18.36
C ASP A 225 -17.90 -10.57 -17.73
N GLY A 226 -17.74 -9.54 -18.56
CA GLY A 226 -17.44 -8.20 -18.08
C GLY A 226 -17.53 -7.12 -19.15
N PRO A 227 -17.18 -5.87 -18.81
CA PRO A 227 -17.28 -4.75 -19.74
C PRO A 227 -16.33 -4.90 -20.93
N SER A 228 -16.80 -4.48 -22.10
CA SER A 228 -16.10 -4.57 -23.40
C SER A 228 -14.71 -3.90 -23.46
N LEU A 229 -14.42 -3.02 -22.50
CA LEU A 229 -13.10 -2.42 -22.31
C LEU A 229 -12.04 -3.50 -22.07
N LEU A 230 -12.36 -4.51 -21.27
CA LEU A 230 -11.49 -5.63 -20.92
C LEU A 230 -11.88 -6.91 -21.69
N TRP A 231 -13.17 -7.20 -21.79
CA TRP A 231 -13.68 -8.47 -22.32
C TRP A 231 -13.95 -8.41 -23.82
N LYS A 232 -13.46 -9.41 -24.55
CA LYS A 232 -13.72 -9.62 -25.99
C LYS A 232 -14.71 -10.75 -26.24
N ARG A 233 -14.73 -11.75 -25.35
CA ARG A 233 -15.64 -12.90 -25.39
C ARG A 233 -16.01 -13.29 -23.96
N ARG A 234 -17.25 -13.72 -23.75
CA ARG A 234 -17.71 -14.27 -22.47
C ARG A 234 -17.34 -15.75 -22.34
N LEU A 235 -17.25 -16.24 -21.10
CA LEU A 235 -17.21 -17.65 -20.77
C LEU A 235 -18.64 -18.14 -20.53
N GLU A 236 -18.99 -19.28 -21.11
CA GLU A 236 -20.29 -19.90 -20.94
C GLU A 236 -20.11 -21.21 -20.18
N ILE A 237 -20.86 -21.38 -19.09
CA ILE A 237 -20.86 -22.60 -18.29
C ILE A 237 -22.00 -23.48 -18.83
N GLN A 238 -21.67 -24.65 -19.37
CA GLN A 238 -22.65 -25.62 -19.86
C GLN A 238 -22.79 -26.76 -18.83
N GLY A 239 -24.02 -27.05 -18.41
CA GLY A 239 -24.33 -28.11 -17.44
C GLY A 239 -23.78 -27.88 -16.02
N GLU A 240 -23.95 -28.90 -15.17
CA GLU A 240 -23.23 -29.01 -13.90
C GLU A 240 -21.78 -29.44 -14.17
N GLY A 241 -20.91 -28.50 -14.58
CA GLY A 241 -19.46 -28.67 -14.47
C GLY A 241 -18.66 -29.16 -15.69
N GLU A 242 -19.03 -28.88 -16.94
CA GLU A 242 -18.11 -29.09 -18.08
C GLU A 242 -18.08 -27.88 -19.04
N VAL A 243 -16.90 -27.29 -19.21
CA VAL A 243 -16.71 -26.09 -20.05
C VAL A 243 -16.29 -26.50 -21.47
N ILE A 244 -17.17 -26.29 -22.45
CA ILE A 244 -16.88 -26.49 -23.88
C ILE A 244 -17.04 -25.15 -24.63
N ARG A 245 -16.03 -24.80 -25.44
CA ARG A 245 -16.04 -23.63 -26.33
C ARG A 245 -16.89 -23.89 -27.57
N GLN A 246 -17.75 -22.94 -27.95
CA GLN A 246 -18.17 -22.80 -29.35
C GLN A 246 -18.48 -21.35 -29.77
N GLU A 247 -18.42 -21.16 -31.08
CA GLU A 247 -18.40 -19.91 -31.82
C GLU A 247 -19.78 -19.26 -31.98
N GLY A 248 -19.81 -17.93 -31.84
CA GLY A 248 -20.69 -17.07 -32.64
C GLY A 248 -22.02 -16.65 -32.01
N GLY A 249 -22.16 -15.35 -31.75
CA GLY A 249 -23.45 -14.69 -31.46
C GLY A 249 -23.37 -13.52 -30.48
N THR A 250 -22.57 -12.48 -30.77
CA THR A 250 -22.42 -11.32 -29.89
C THR A 250 -23.61 -10.36 -30.02
N ALA A 251 -24.49 -10.33 -29.02
CA ALA A 251 -25.31 -9.15 -28.74
C ALA A 251 -24.54 -8.28 -27.75
N THR A 252 -23.91 -7.21 -28.25
CA THR A 252 -23.07 -6.32 -27.44
C THR A 252 -23.93 -5.27 -26.75
N TRP A 253 -24.12 -5.37 -25.43
CA TRP A 253 -24.53 -4.21 -24.64
C TRP A 253 -23.28 -3.38 -24.37
N LYS A 254 -23.18 -2.20 -24.97
CA LYS A 254 -22.06 -1.27 -24.74
C LYS A 254 -22.26 -0.56 -23.40
N ALA A 255 -21.94 -1.23 -22.29
CA ALA A 255 -21.59 -0.49 -21.08
C ALA A 255 -20.27 0.23 -21.36
N ALA A 256 -20.33 1.55 -21.52
CA ALA A 256 -19.14 2.37 -21.67
C ALA A 256 -18.38 2.38 -20.33
N ALA A 257 -17.07 2.60 -20.36
CA ALA A 257 -16.22 2.81 -19.17
C ALA A 257 -16.64 4.01 -18.27
N LYS A 258 -17.81 4.63 -18.52
CA LYS A 258 -18.37 5.75 -17.76
C LYS A 258 -18.95 5.33 -16.41
N ASP A 259 -19.27 4.05 -16.23
CA ASP A 259 -19.94 3.58 -14.99
C ASP A 259 -18.97 3.03 -13.93
N LEU A 260 -17.66 2.89 -14.25
CA LEU A 260 -16.68 2.51 -13.23
C LEU A 260 -16.44 3.69 -12.29
N ARG A 261 -16.99 3.58 -11.08
CA ARG A 261 -16.78 4.54 -10.02
C ARG A 261 -15.32 4.51 -9.56
N LYS A 262 -14.68 5.68 -9.56
CA LYS A 262 -13.45 5.88 -8.79
C LYS A 262 -13.80 6.58 -7.50
N PRO A 263 -13.23 6.17 -6.35
CA PRO A 263 -13.34 6.93 -5.12
C PRO A 263 -12.90 8.39 -5.35
N PRO A 264 -13.62 9.37 -4.80
CA PRO A 264 -13.22 10.77 -4.89
C PRO A 264 -11.89 11.00 -4.15
N THR A 265 -11.14 12.03 -4.57
CA THR A 265 -9.87 12.40 -3.92
C THR A 265 -10.09 12.79 -2.46
N PHE A 266 -11.18 13.53 -2.17
CA PHE A 266 -11.53 13.97 -0.83
C PHE A 266 -12.66 13.13 -0.25
N ASP A 267 -12.49 12.78 1.02
CA ASP A 267 -13.55 12.26 1.89
C ASP A 267 -14.57 13.36 2.20
N ASP A 268 -15.82 12.97 2.45
CA ASP A 268 -16.94 13.93 2.64
C ASP A 268 -16.65 14.95 3.74
N GLU A 269 -16.02 14.52 4.84
CA GLU A 269 -15.63 15.40 5.95
C GLU A 269 -14.56 16.43 5.53
N PHE A 270 -13.64 16.06 4.65
CA PHE A 270 -12.58 16.94 4.16
C PHE A 270 -13.08 17.85 3.04
N VAL A 271 -14.08 17.43 2.27
CA VAL A 271 -14.83 18.34 1.38
C VAL A 271 -15.50 19.44 2.21
N HIS A 272 -16.09 19.11 3.36
CA HIS A 272 -16.66 20.12 4.25
C HIS A 272 -15.60 21.08 4.79
N ILE A 273 -14.44 20.57 5.24
CA ILE A 273 -13.32 21.41 5.70
C ILE A 273 -12.83 22.32 4.55
N LEU A 274 -12.68 21.78 3.34
CA LEU A 274 -12.24 22.52 2.17
C LEU A 274 -13.21 23.65 1.80
N ASN A 275 -14.51 23.43 1.96
CA ASN A 275 -15.54 24.42 1.65
C ASN A 275 -15.82 25.38 2.81
N SER A 276 -15.40 25.06 4.03
CA SER A 276 -15.57 25.95 5.17
C SER A 276 -14.79 27.25 4.96
N GLN A 277 -15.44 28.38 5.23
CA GLN A 277 -14.77 29.67 5.35
C GLN A 277 -14.05 29.69 6.69
N LEU A 278 -12.85 29.11 6.72
CA LEU A 278 -11.95 29.34 7.84
C LEU A 278 -11.60 30.82 7.83
N GLU A 279 -12.11 31.57 8.82
CA GLU A 279 -11.62 32.91 9.10
C GLU A 279 -10.12 32.78 9.21
N THR A 280 -9.39 33.33 8.24
CA THR A 280 -7.95 33.41 8.35
C THR A 280 -7.74 34.52 9.36
N PRO A 281 -7.33 34.26 10.61
CA PRO A 281 -6.99 35.35 11.51
C PRO A 281 -6.00 36.21 10.75
N THR A 282 -6.31 37.50 10.58
CA THR A 282 -5.46 38.46 9.88
C THR A 282 -4.06 38.20 10.38
N ALA A 283 -3.19 37.67 9.51
CA ALA A 283 -1.89 37.21 9.96
C ALA A 283 -1.24 38.43 10.61
N THR A 284 -1.16 38.43 11.94
CA THR A 284 -0.35 39.39 12.66
C THR A 284 1.04 39.00 12.21
N MET A 285 1.54 39.66 11.18
CA MET A 285 2.94 39.59 10.80
C MET A 285 3.65 39.84 12.11
N LEU A 286 4.23 38.79 12.69
CA LEU A 286 5.10 38.96 13.83
C LEU A 286 6.08 40.03 13.34
N PRO A 287 6.16 41.19 14.01
CA PRO A 287 7.09 42.24 13.60
C PRO A 287 8.40 41.55 13.40
N ALA A 288 9.08 41.76 12.25
CA ALA A 288 10.30 41.08 11.86
C ALA A 288 11.28 41.09 13.03
N THR A 289 11.15 40.11 13.91
CA THR A 289 11.86 40.06 15.16
C THR A 289 13.23 39.68 14.69
N GLN A 290 14.20 40.55 14.97
CA GLN A 290 15.61 40.24 14.83
C GLN A 290 15.76 38.78 15.20
N SER A 291 16.08 37.95 14.20
CA SER A 291 16.19 36.51 14.39
C SER A 291 17.20 36.33 15.50
N ARG A 292 16.72 36.04 16.72
CA ARG A 292 17.63 35.60 17.77
C ARG A 292 18.35 34.41 17.15
N PRO A 293 19.70 34.41 17.11
CA PRO A 293 20.40 33.24 16.60
C PRO A 293 19.85 32.04 17.35
N ILE A 294 19.29 31.08 16.63
CA ILE A 294 18.81 29.83 17.22
C ILE A 294 20.07 29.13 17.70
N THR A 295 20.40 29.30 18.97
CA THR A 295 21.47 28.54 19.59
C THR A 295 20.99 27.09 19.61
N LEU A 296 21.72 26.19 18.95
CA LEU A 296 21.40 24.77 18.98
C LEU A 296 21.20 24.31 20.41
N PRO A 297 20.11 23.60 20.71
CA PRO A 297 20.13 22.75 21.87
C PRO A 297 21.28 21.76 21.66
N THR A 298 22.10 21.57 22.69
CA THR A 298 23.09 20.50 22.73
C THR A 298 22.43 19.16 22.41
N ASN A 299 23.18 18.21 21.83
CA ASN A 299 22.74 16.81 21.73
C ASN A 299 22.20 16.39 23.10
N ARG A 300 20.93 16.02 23.16
CA ARG A 300 20.25 15.64 24.41
C ARG A 300 19.65 14.26 24.24
N HIS A 301 19.69 13.49 25.31
CA HIS A 301 18.88 12.30 25.44
C HIS A 301 18.13 12.38 26.75
N SER A 302 16.89 11.92 26.75
CA SER A 302 16.06 11.87 27.94
C SER A 302 15.25 10.58 27.93
N GLN A 303 15.05 10.02 29.11
CA GLN A 303 14.13 8.92 29.33
C GLN A 303 12.94 9.44 30.12
N HIS A 304 11.74 9.23 29.60
CA HIS A 304 10.50 9.50 30.32
C HIS A 304 9.65 8.24 30.27
N ASN A 305 9.38 7.63 31.44
CA ASN A 305 8.75 6.32 31.55
C ASN A 305 9.50 5.26 30.71
N GLN A 306 8.80 4.65 29.74
CA GLN A 306 9.33 3.64 28.81
C GLN A 306 9.77 4.22 27.46
N THR A 307 9.78 5.56 27.32
CA THR A 307 10.12 6.24 26.07
C THR A 307 11.49 6.91 26.18
N LEU A 308 12.37 6.63 25.23
CA LEU A 308 13.65 7.32 25.05
C LEU A 308 13.52 8.34 23.92
N ILE A 309 14.01 9.55 24.16
CA ILE A 309 14.03 10.62 23.16
C ILE A 309 15.47 11.09 23.00
N PHE A 310 16.00 10.96 21.78
CA PHE A 310 17.30 11.48 21.37
C PHE A 310 17.06 12.72 20.51
N SER A 311 17.35 13.89 21.05
CA SER A 311 17.01 15.19 20.45
C SER A 311 18.23 15.89 19.88
N ASN A 312 18.04 16.53 18.73
CA ASN A 312 19.00 17.44 18.11
C ASN A 312 20.37 16.79 17.83
N LEU A 313 20.38 15.52 17.43
CA LEU A 313 21.61 14.82 17.08
C LEU A 313 22.21 15.46 15.83
N THR A 314 23.45 15.92 15.97
CA THR A 314 24.22 16.60 14.91
C THR A 314 25.55 15.89 14.67
N GLY A 315 26.04 15.99 13.43
CA GLY A 315 27.40 15.60 13.07
C GLY A 315 28.42 16.66 13.49
N ALA A 316 29.71 16.38 13.27
CA ALA A 316 30.74 17.43 13.39
C ALA A 316 30.42 18.58 12.41
N PRO A 317 30.44 19.85 12.85
CA PRO A 317 30.24 20.99 11.97
C PRO A 317 31.28 21.01 10.86
N ARG A 318 30.92 21.52 9.67
CA ARG A 318 31.90 21.82 8.63
C ARG A 318 32.97 22.76 9.21
N PRO A 319 34.26 22.48 9.00
CA PRO A 319 35.30 23.44 9.35
C PRO A 319 35.07 24.76 8.60
N SER A 320 35.44 25.87 9.23
CA SER A 320 35.44 27.19 8.58
C SER A 320 36.20 27.11 7.25
N PRO A 321 35.77 27.79 6.17
CA PRO A 321 36.48 27.77 4.91
C PRO A 321 37.88 28.35 5.09
N THR A 322 38.85 27.47 5.34
CA THR A 322 40.27 27.77 5.28
C THR A 322 40.76 27.23 3.93
N HIS A 323 41.63 28.00 3.28
CA HIS A 323 41.95 27.95 1.85
C HIS A 323 42.56 26.64 1.28
N ALA A 324 42.43 25.47 1.92
CA ALA A 324 43.21 24.29 1.53
C ALA A 324 42.54 22.92 1.65
N ASP A 325 41.23 22.80 1.92
CA ASP A 325 40.57 21.49 1.83
C ASP A 325 39.31 21.50 0.95
N PRO A 326 39.42 21.06 -0.32
CA PRO A 326 38.29 20.85 -1.20
C PRO A 326 37.62 19.49 -0.95
N SER A 327 37.83 18.83 0.20
CA SER A 327 37.11 17.61 0.52
C SER A 327 35.62 17.90 0.73
N PRO A 328 34.71 17.20 0.04
CA PRO A 328 33.29 17.32 0.31
C PRO A 328 33.02 16.71 1.68
N HIS A 329 33.01 17.54 2.72
CA HIS A 329 32.38 17.23 4.00
C HIS A 329 30.88 17.13 3.77
N SER A 330 30.51 16.06 3.06
CA SER A 330 29.18 15.83 2.55
C SER A 330 28.25 15.55 3.72
N ILE A 331 26.99 15.93 3.56
CA ILE A 331 25.89 15.53 4.43
C ILE A 331 25.95 14.04 4.83
N LYS A 332 26.51 13.19 3.97
CA LYS A 332 26.79 11.77 4.24
C LYS A 332 27.66 11.57 5.47
N LEU A 333 28.80 12.28 5.60
CA LEU A 333 29.69 12.16 6.75
C LEU A 333 28.99 12.60 8.05
N GLN A 334 28.27 13.72 8.01
CA GLN A 334 27.51 14.20 9.17
C GLN A 334 26.46 13.18 9.61
N LEU A 335 25.69 12.64 8.66
CA LEU A 335 24.67 11.65 8.94
C LEU A 335 25.25 10.32 9.44
N THR A 336 26.37 9.85 8.88
CA THR A 336 27.08 8.67 9.37
C THR A 336 27.52 8.87 10.83
N ASN A 337 28.08 10.03 11.17
CA ASN A 337 28.47 10.36 12.54
C ASN A 337 27.27 10.42 13.50
N ILE A 338 26.14 10.95 13.05
CA ILE A 338 24.87 10.92 13.80
C ILE A 338 24.45 9.48 14.09
N PHE A 339 24.48 8.60 13.08
CA PHE A 339 24.10 7.20 13.24
C PHE A 339 25.05 6.42 14.15
N LEU A 340 26.37 6.62 14.02
CA LEU A 340 27.34 6.01 14.95
C LEU A 340 27.08 6.43 16.39
N ARG A 341 26.85 7.72 16.62
CA ARG A 341 26.49 8.25 17.95
C ARG A 341 25.19 7.66 18.47
N LEU A 342 24.15 7.59 17.62
CA LEU A 342 22.86 7.03 17.97
C LEU A 342 23.00 5.55 18.37
N THR A 343 23.78 4.75 17.62
CA THR A 343 24.08 3.36 17.99
C THR A 343 24.74 3.25 19.35
N THR A 344 25.75 4.08 19.66
CA THR A 344 26.40 4.09 20.98
C THR A 344 25.40 4.45 22.09
N LEU A 345 24.55 5.45 21.86
CA LEU A 345 23.54 5.88 22.83
C LEU A 345 22.48 4.79 23.07
N LEU A 346 21.94 4.18 22.00
CA LEU A 346 21.00 3.07 22.12
C LEU A 346 21.61 1.88 22.89
N ALA A 347 22.87 1.53 22.62
CA ALA A 347 23.57 0.48 23.34
C ALA A 347 23.71 0.76 24.84
N SER A 348 23.91 2.04 25.23
CA SER A 348 23.95 2.44 26.65
C SER A 348 22.63 2.21 27.40
N TYR A 349 21.51 2.13 26.67
CA TYR A 349 20.18 1.79 27.16
C TYR A 349 19.78 0.33 26.87
N GLN A 350 20.73 -0.52 26.47
CA GLN A 350 20.48 -1.93 26.11
C GLN A 350 19.42 -2.09 25.02
N THR A 351 19.35 -1.14 24.08
CA THR A 351 18.39 -1.14 22.98
C THR A 351 19.10 -0.96 21.63
N THR A 352 18.33 -1.00 20.54
CA THR A 352 18.83 -1.04 19.16
C THR A 352 17.94 -0.18 18.26
N ALA A 353 18.36 0.05 17.02
CA ALA A 353 17.60 0.84 16.05
C ALA A 353 16.20 0.29 15.74
N THR A 354 15.97 -1.02 15.95
CA THR A 354 14.66 -1.67 15.74
C THR A 354 13.59 -1.19 16.73
N HIS A 355 14.00 -0.61 17.87
CA HIS A 355 13.09 -0.04 18.86
C HIS A 355 12.73 1.43 18.58
N ILE A 356 13.32 2.04 17.54
CA ILE A 356 12.97 3.39 17.11
C ILE A 356 11.63 3.36 16.38
N THR A 357 10.69 4.19 16.85
CA THR A 357 9.34 4.31 16.30
C THR A 357 9.17 5.53 15.41
N HIS A 358 9.90 6.61 15.71
CA HIS A 358 9.79 7.87 14.99
C HIS A 358 11.13 8.59 14.84
N CYS A 359 11.31 9.20 13.68
CA CYS A 359 12.44 10.07 13.36
C CYS A 359 11.95 11.41 12.80
N THR A 360 12.51 12.52 13.28
CA THR A 360 12.44 13.81 12.59
C THR A 360 13.82 14.14 12.03
N LEU A 361 13.88 14.32 10.71
CA LEU A 361 15.11 14.56 9.98
C LEU A 361 15.04 15.95 9.32
N LEU A 362 15.86 16.88 9.80
CA LEU A 362 15.96 18.21 9.22
C LEU A 362 17.15 18.23 8.25
N LEU A 363 16.92 18.73 7.05
CA LEU A 363 17.95 18.95 6.03
C LEU A 363 18.17 20.45 5.85
N ARG A 364 19.39 20.86 5.52
CA ARG A 364 19.62 22.23 5.03
C ARG A 364 18.94 22.44 3.67
N ASP A 365 19.08 21.48 2.77
CA ASP A 365 18.61 21.56 1.39
C ASP A 365 17.97 20.22 0.97
N MET A 366 16.84 20.29 0.25
CA MET A 366 16.12 19.10 -0.19
C MET A 366 16.86 18.36 -1.31
N LYS A 367 17.82 18.99 -1.99
CA LYS A 367 18.68 18.31 -2.99
C LYS A 367 19.42 17.09 -2.41
N ASP A 368 19.67 17.10 -1.10
CA ASP A 368 20.41 16.05 -0.42
C ASP A 368 19.54 14.83 -0.07
N PHE A 369 18.21 14.93 -0.22
CA PHE A 369 17.22 13.93 0.18
C PHE A 369 17.52 12.52 -0.33
N THR A 370 17.81 12.39 -1.64
CA THR A 370 18.11 11.09 -2.26
C THR A 370 19.36 10.45 -1.63
N SER A 371 20.41 11.24 -1.42
CA SER A 371 21.67 10.76 -0.84
C SER A 371 21.52 10.34 0.62
N THR A 372 20.71 11.09 1.37
CA THR A 372 20.38 10.80 2.76
C THR A 372 19.49 9.57 2.91
N ASN A 373 18.52 9.37 2.01
CA ASN A 373 17.67 8.17 2.00
C ASN A 373 18.49 6.90 1.86
N ALA A 374 19.52 6.87 1.02
CA ALA A 374 20.39 5.70 0.87
C ALA A 374 21.07 5.31 2.19
N LEU A 375 21.61 6.29 2.94
CA LEU A 375 22.21 6.05 4.25
C LEU A 375 21.18 5.68 5.31
N TYR A 376 20.01 6.32 5.30
CA TYR A 376 18.91 6.02 6.21
C TYR A 376 18.42 4.58 6.03
N ALA A 377 18.23 4.13 4.79
CA ALA A 377 17.84 2.76 4.47
C ALA A 377 18.87 1.74 4.97
N HIS A 378 20.16 2.05 4.84
CA HIS A 378 21.23 1.18 5.34
C HIS A 378 21.22 1.06 6.88
N PHE A 379 20.96 2.17 7.59
CA PHE A 379 20.88 2.14 9.05
C PHE A 379 19.63 1.42 9.56
N PHE A 380 18.48 1.64 8.91
CA PHE A 380 17.21 0.99 9.23
C PHE A 380 16.91 -0.16 8.26
N ALA A 381 17.79 -1.17 8.25
CA ALA A 381 17.70 -2.32 7.35
C ALA A 381 16.65 -3.37 7.74
N SER A 382 16.06 -3.27 8.94
CA SER A 382 15.01 -4.18 9.40
C SER A 382 13.67 -3.89 8.72
N THR A 383 12.80 -4.90 8.68
CA THR A 383 11.38 -4.71 8.32
C THR A 383 10.74 -3.64 9.21
N ASN A 384 9.81 -2.88 8.66
CA ASN A 384 9.17 -1.73 9.31
C ASN A 384 10.16 -0.69 9.85
N PRO A 385 10.84 0.11 9.01
CA PRO A 385 11.65 1.25 9.49
C PRO A 385 10.79 2.25 10.29
N PRO A 386 11.38 3.15 11.10
CA PRO A 386 10.60 4.11 11.86
C PRO A 386 9.76 5.01 10.96
N SER A 387 8.65 5.50 11.51
CA SER A 387 7.93 6.61 10.88
C SER A 387 8.84 7.84 10.82
N ARG A 388 8.69 8.66 9.77
CA ARG A 388 9.64 9.73 9.51
C ARG A 388 9.01 11.01 9.02
N VAL A 389 9.41 12.12 9.61
CA VAL A 389 9.22 13.46 9.05
C VAL A 389 10.57 13.92 8.48
N THR A 390 10.58 14.40 7.23
CA THR A 390 11.77 14.99 6.62
C THR A 390 11.41 16.33 6.00
N VAL A 391 12.08 17.39 6.43
CA VAL A 391 11.83 18.76 5.94
C VAL A 391 13.16 19.48 5.73
N ALA A 392 13.21 20.33 4.70
CA ALA A 392 14.32 21.25 4.49
C ALA A 392 14.04 22.56 5.22
N VAL A 393 14.98 23.03 6.04
CA VAL A 393 14.82 24.24 6.87
C VAL A 393 15.78 25.37 6.50
N GLY A 394 16.61 25.17 5.47
CA GLY A 394 17.45 26.22 4.89
C GLY A 394 18.43 26.83 5.90
N ALA A 395 18.52 28.16 5.89
CA ALA A 395 19.39 28.94 6.78
C ALA A 395 18.96 28.88 8.26
N THR A 396 17.78 28.35 8.56
CA THR A 396 17.37 28.08 9.96
C THR A 396 18.25 27.02 10.60
N LEU A 397 18.86 26.14 9.78
CA LEU A 397 19.88 25.21 10.28
C LEU A 397 21.20 25.97 10.51
N PRO A 398 21.80 25.86 11.70
CA PRO A 398 23.05 26.54 12.06
C PRO A 398 24.21 26.25 11.11
N ASP A 399 25.06 27.25 10.91
CA ASP A 399 26.17 27.17 9.98
C ASP A 399 27.07 25.95 10.23
N GLY A 400 27.53 25.35 9.13
CA GLY A 400 28.34 24.14 9.14
C GLY A 400 27.57 22.84 9.36
N LEU A 401 26.29 22.87 9.71
CA LEU A 401 25.44 21.67 9.74
C LEU A 401 24.62 21.55 8.47
N ASP A 402 24.46 20.35 7.95
CA ASP A 402 23.64 20.07 6.76
C ASP A 402 22.48 19.10 7.07
N VAL A 403 22.55 18.42 8.21
CA VAL A 403 21.55 17.48 8.69
C VAL A 403 21.45 17.47 10.22
N MET A 404 20.24 17.28 10.73
CA MET A 404 19.96 17.06 12.15
C MET A 404 18.89 15.99 12.32
N LEU A 405 19.06 15.10 13.31
CA LEU A 405 18.15 14.00 13.58
C LEU A 405 17.61 14.08 15.02
N THR A 406 16.31 13.87 15.16
CA THR A 406 15.67 13.51 16.43
C THR A 406 15.05 12.12 16.28
N ALA A 407 15.22 11.25 17.28
CA ALA A 407 14.70 9.89 17.27
C ALA A 407 13.96 9.58 18.59
N ILE A 408 12.85 8.84 18.48
CA ILE A 408 12.05 8.34 19.60
C ILE A 408 12.11 6.81 19.58
N ALA A 409 12.40 6.20 20.73
CA ALA A 409 12.50 4.75 20.88
C ALA A 409 11.73 4.24 22.10
N HIS A 410 11.24 3.00 22.00
CA HIS A 410 10.49 2.32 23.06
C HIS A 410 11.16 0.98 23.42
N PRO A 411 12.17 0.98 24.30
CA PRO A 411 12.95 -0.22 24.62
C PRO A 411 12.16 -1.35 25.28
N ALA A 412 11.10 -1.01 26.03
CA ALA A 412 10.27 -1.99 26.73
C ALA A 412 9.26 -2.69 25.82
N THR A 413 9.06 -2.19 24.60
CA THR A 413 8.16 -2.79 23.63
C THR A 413 8.90 -3.89 22.89
N ALA A 414 8.51 -5.15 23.12
CA ALA A 414 8.99 -6.26 22.32
C ALA A 414 8.75 -5.97 20.83
N PRO A 415 9.70 -6.27 19.92
CA PRO A 415 9.53 -6.03 18.49
C PRO A 415 8.24 -6.58 17.91
N ALA A 416 7.74 -7.72 18.42
CA ALA A 416 6.47 -8.32 18.01
C ALA A 416 5.22 -7.48 18.34
N HIS A 417 5.31 -6.55 19.29
CA HIS A 417 4.21 -5.65 19.66
C HIS A 417 4.29 -4.29 18.96
N ARG A 418 5.31 -4.09 18.12
CA ARG A 418 5.49 -2.91 17.29
C ARG A 418 4.92 -3.21 15.91
N THR A 419 3.80 -2.57 15.57
CA THR A 419 3.19 -2.73 14.25
C THR A 419 3.52 -1.55 13.35
N GLY A 420 3.94 -1.83 12.12
CA GLY A 420 4.18 -0.82 11.09
C GLY A 420 2.99 -0.73 10.14
N LEU A 421 2.73 0.46 9.62
CA LEU A 421 2.00 0.63 8.37
C LEU A 421 2.98 1.09 7.30
N HIS A 422 3.14 0.27 6.28
CA HIS A 422 3.99 0.55 5.13
C HIS A 422 3.17 0.35 3.87
N VAL A 423 2.90 1.43 3.12
CA VAL A 423 2.15 1.39 1.85
C VAL A 423 3.13 1.72 0.74
N GLN A 424 3.34 0.80 -0.20
CA GLN A 424 4.27 1.00 -1.31
C GLN A 424 3.60 0.96 -2.68
N SER A 425 2.36 0.48 -2.73
CA SER A 425 1.55 0.42 -3.93
C SER A 425 0.72 1.68 -4.17
N HIS A 426 0.47 1.97 -5.44
CA HIS A 426 -0.53 2.98 -5.81
C HIS A 426 -1.93 2.43 -5.51
N SER A 427 -2.73 3.21 -4.80
CA SER A 427 -4.10 2.87 -4.40
C SER A 427 -4.98 4.12 -4.39
N TYR A 428 -6.27 4.00 -4.11
CA TYR A 428 -7.13 5.17 -3.84
C TYR A 428 -7.03 5.67 -2.39
N TRP A 429 -6.47 4.86 -1.48
CA TRP A 429 -6.60 5.10 -0.05
C TRP A 429 -5.51 6.01 0.52
N ALA A 430 -4.24 5.70 0.31
CA ALA A 430 -3.13 6.53 0.78
C ALA A 430 -1.99 6.54 -0.25
N PRO A 431 -1.20 7.63 -0.30
CA PRO A 431 -0.05 7.70 -1.17
C PRO A 431 0.99 6.65 -0.76
N ALA A 432 1.62 6.05 -1.76
CA ALA A 432 2.79 5.21 -1.54
C ALA A 432 3.90 6.02 -0.88
N ASN A 433 4.72 5.38 -0.05
CA ASN A 433 5.86 6.05 0.54
C ASN A 433 6.91 6.37 -0.54
N ILE A 434 7.58 7.51 -0.36
CA ILE A 434 8.62 7.99 -1.29
C ILE A 434 10.03 7.83 -0.73
N GLY A 435 10.19 6.95 0.27
CA GLY A 435 11.45 6.76 0.96
C GLY A 435 11.43 5.61 1.98
N PRO A 436 12.57 5.34 2.62
CA PRO A 436 12.75 4.20 3.52
C PRO A 436 12.18 4.49 4.92
N TYR A 437 10.86 4.64 5.02
CA TYR A 437 10.14 4.89 6.27
C TYR A 437 8.76 4.24 6.23
N SER A 438 8.21 3.92 7.40
CA SER A 438 6.82 3.48 7.55
C SER A 438 5.89 4.69 7.62
N GLN A 439 4.73 4.66 6.96
CA GLN A 439 3.70 5.71 7.11
C GLN A 439 3.27 5.89 8.58
N ALA A 440 3.21 4.80 9.34
CA ALA A 440 3.00 4.85 10.77
C ALA A 440 3.72 3.71 11.50
N VAL A 441 4.02 3.93 12.77
CA VAL A 441 4.48 2.90 13.71
C VAL A 441 3.67 3.01 14.99
N CYS A 442 3.15 1.88 15.45
CA CYS A 442 2.30 1.80 16.63
C CYS A 442 2.97 0.95 17.71
N VAL A 443 2.86 1.39 18.95
CA VAL A 443 3.35 0.67 20.13
C VAL A 443 2.30 0.72 21.25
N PRO A 444 2.19 -0.31 22.09
CA PRO A 444 1.30 -0.29 23.25
C PRO A 444 1.73 0.76 24.27
N LEU A 445 0.77 1.44 24.90
CA LEU A 445 1.05 2.36 26.00
C LEU A 445 1.45 1.61 27.29
N ALA A 446 2.40 2.20 28.03
CA ALA A 446 2.81 1.71 29.33
C ALA A 446 1.65 1.80 30.33
N GLY A 447 1.13 0.66 30.79
CA GLY A 447 0.00 0.58 31.73
C GLY A 447 -1.29 -0.04 31.18
N GLY A 448 -1.32 -0.41 29.89
CA GLY A 448 -2.51 -0.97 29.24
C GLY A 448 -3.56 0.10 28.90
N GLY A 449 -4.52 -0.23 28.03
CA GLY A 449 -5.66 0.66 27.70
C GLY A 449 -5.49 1.57 26.47
N GLY A 450 -4.44 1.39 25.66
CA GLY A 450 -4.32 2.11 24.38
C GLY A 450 -3.00 1.87 23.64
N ARG A 451 -2.84 2.53 22.49
CA ARG A 451 -1.63 2.51 21.66
C ARG A 451 -1.16 3.94 21.38
N GLU A 452 0.16 4.12 21.34
CA GLU A 452 0.79 5.31 20.80
C GLU A 452 1.06 5.09 19.31
N VAL A 453 0.69 6.07 18.47
CA VAL A 453 0.82 6.00 17.01
C VAL A 453 1.69 7.15 16.54
N HIS A 454 2.85 6.84 15.98
CA HIS A 454 3.70 7.82 15.33
C HIS A 454 3.46 7.80 13.83
N ILE A 455 3.01 8.92 13.27
CA ILE A 455 2.69 9.07 11.84
C ILE A 455 3.81 9.84 11.14
N ALA A 456 4.19 9.39 9.96
CA ALA A 456 5.16 10.06 9.10
C ALA A 456 4.63 11.39 8.56
N GLY A 457 5.52 12.23 8.03
CA GLY A 457 5.12 13.46 7.36
C GLY A 457 4.23 13.16 6.15
N GLN A 458 3.11 13.89 6.03
CA GLN A 458 2.16 13.71 4.95
C GLN A 458 2.38 14.75 3.85
N ILE A 459 2.54 14.27 2.62
CA ILE A 459 2.67 15.09 1.41
C ILE A 459 1.33 15.00 0.68
N PRO A 460 0.80 16.10 0.13
CA PRO A 460 -0.48 16.10 -0.57
C PRO A 460 -0.33 15.52 -1.97
N LEU A 461 0.06 14.26 -2.06
CA LEU A 461 0.06 13.50 -3.30
C LEU A 461 -1.35 12.94 -3.52
N ASP A 462 -1.83 13.02 -4.76
CA ASP A 462 -2.99 12.28 -5.21
C ASP A 462 -2.62 10.77 -5.23
N PRO A 463 -3.24 9.92 -4.38
CA PRO A 463 -2.76 8.55 -4.17
C PRO A 463 -2.68 7.66 -5.42
N PRO A 464 -3.67 7.69 -6.34
CA PRO A 464 -3.62 6.88 -7.56
C PRO A 464 -2.46 7.25 -8.49
N SER A 465 -2.16 8.55 -8.59
CA SER A 465 -1.21 9.07 -9.57
C SER A 465 0.17 9.37 -9.00
N MET A 466 0.30 9.46 -7.68
CA MET A 466 1.49 9.94 -6.97
C MET A 466 1.94 11.34 -7.40
N THR A 467 1.03 12.15 -7.97
CA THR A 467 1.31 13.52 -8.38
C THR A 467 0.95 14.52 -7.28
N LEU A 468 1.70 15.61 -7.17
CA LEU A 468 1.40 16.64 -6.17
C LEU A 468 0.07 17.33 -6.48
N HIS A 469 -0.81 17.37 -5.49
CA HIS A 469 -2.10 18.02 -5.58
C HIS A 469 -1.92 19.54 -5.57
N THR A 470 -2.37 20.18 -6.64
CA THR A 470 -2.25 21.63 -6.86
C THR A 470 -3.60 22.33 -6.97
N GLN A 471 -4.69 21.57 -7.09
CA GLN A 471 -6.04 22.13 -7.14
C GLN A 471 -6.40 22.77 -5.80
N GLY A 472 -7.09 23.91 -5.82
CA GLY A 472 -7.40 24.65 -4.59
C GLY A 472 -6.20 25.31 -3.89
N GLY A 473 -5.03 25.35 -4.53
CA GLY A 473 -3.82 26.00 -4.01
C GLY A 473 -3.33 25.41 -2.69
N PHE A 474 -2.77 26.25 -1.82
CA PHE A 474 -2.29 25.82 -0.50
C PHE A 474 -3.39 25.18 0.35
N LYS A 475 -4.62 25.70 0.29
CA LYS A 475 -5.75 25.17 1.06
C LYS A 475 -6.06 23.72 0.65
N GLY A 476 -6.21 23.46 -0.65
CA GLY A 476 -6.45 22.10 -1.16
C GLY A 476 -5.32 21.14 -0.80
N ALA A 477 -4.07 21.57 -0.97
CA ALA A 477 -2.90 20.81 -0.59
C ALA A 477 -2.86 20.50 0.93
N ALA A 478 -3.08 21.49 1.80
CA ALA A 478 -3.08 21.29 3.24
C ALA A 478 -4.19 20.34 3.70
N VAL A 479 -5.40 20.50 3.16
CA VAL A 479 -6.55 19.64 3.47
C VAL A 479 -6.28 18.19 3.04
N LEU A 480 -5.69 17.98 1.85
CA LEU A 480 -5.37 16.62 1.40
C LEU A 480 -4.28 15.97 2.26
N ALA A 481 -3.24 16.70 2.65
CA ALA A 481 -2.22 16.19 3.56
C ALA A 481 -2.81 15.81 4.94
N LEU A 482 -3.74 16.61 5.46
CA LEU A 482 -4.47 16.31 6.70
C LEU A 482 -5.36 15.07 6.56
N GLN A 483 -6.02 14.89 5.41
CA GLN A 483 -6.80 13.69 5.14
C GLN A 483 -5.94 12.43 5.16
N HIS A 484 -4.75 12.46 4.53
CA HIS A 484 -3.83 11.32 4.56
C HIS A 484 -3.43 10.96 6.00
N LEU A 485 -3.14 11.98 6.82
CA LEU A 485 -2.85 11.79 8.25
C LEU A 485 -4.02 11.12 8.97
N PHE A 486 -5.24 11.57 8.71
CA PHE A 486 -6.45 11.06 9.36
C PHE A 486 -6.78 9.63 8.94
N ARG A 487 -6.67 9.31 7.65
CA ARG A 487 -6.86 7.96 7.11
C ARG A 487 -5.87 6.99 7.77
N ILE A 488 -4.58 7.34 7.79
CA ILE A 488 -3.54 6.52 8.42
C ILE A 488 -3.85 6.32 9.91
N ALA A 489 -4.22 7.37 10.64
CA ALA A 489 -4.55 7.28 12.06
C ALA A 489 -5.74 6.33 12.33
N ARG A 490 -6.83 6.44 11.56
CA ARG A 490 -8.02 5.59 11.70
C ARG A 490 -7.68 4.11 11.56
N THR A 491 -6.86 3.73 10.58
CA THR A 491 -6.47 2.32 10.37
C THR A 491 -5.60 1.75 11.48
N GLN A 492 -4.92 2.61 12.25
CA GLN A 492 -4.11 2.18 13.39
C GLN A 492 -4.87 2.17 14.73
N ALA A 493 -6.07 2.77 14.76
CA ALA A 493 -6.91 2.88 15.95
C ALA A 493 -7.86 1.68 16.15
N VAL A 494 -7.86 0.72 15.21
CA VAL A 494 -8.68 -0.51 15.25
C VAL A 494 -7.94 -1.64 15.96
#